data_AF-A0A5C9DUW2-F1
#
_entry.id   AF-A0A5C9DUW2-F1
#
_cell.length_a   1.000
_cell.length_b   1.000
_cell.length_c   1.000
_cell.angle_alpha   90.00
_cell.angle_beta   90.00
_cell.angle_gamma   90.00
#
_symmetry.space_group_name_H-M   'P 1'
#
loop_
_entity.id
_entity.type
_entity.pdbx_description
1 polymer ?
#
loop_
_entity_poly.entity_id
_entity_poly.type
_entity_poly.pdbx_seq_one_letter_code
_entity_poly.pdbx_strand_id
1 'polypeptide(L)' 'MECYVCGMTMTKPDDFANGDTHSNYCVYCASEQKIKSGGTVRESIIQFWLSRYESVSNHESEPIST' A
#
# COMPACT_ATOMS: atom_id res chain seq x y z
N MET A 1 -14.04 -11.09 -11.37
CA MET A 1 -13.97 -10.66 -9.97
C MET A 1 -12.60 -10.04 -9.76
N GLU A 2 -12.44 -8.96 -8.99
CA GLU A 2 -11.11 -8.37 -8.71
C GLU A 2 -10.82 -8.43 -7.21
N CYS A 3 -9.56 -8.65 -6.84
CA CYS A 3 -9.14 -8.69 -5.45
C CYS A 3 -9.26 -7.30 -4.83
N TYR A 4 -9.98 -7.19 -3.71
CA TYR A 4 -10.23 -5.91 -3.03
C TYR A 4 -8.95 -5.22 -2.52
N VAL A 5 -7.87 -5.98 -2.27
CA VAL A 5 -6.63 -5.44 -1.69
C VAL A 5 -5.64 -4.96 -2.75
N CYS A 6 -5.50 -5.68 -3.86
CA CYS A 6 -4.47 -5.40 -4.87
C CYS A 6 -5.01 -5.13 -6.28
N GLY A 7 -6.32 -5.21 -6.49
CA GLY A 7 -6.96 -5.03 -7.80
C GLY A 7 -6.70 -6.16 -8.80
N MET A 8 -6.04 -7.25 -8.38
CA MET A 8 -5.74 -8.37 -9.27
C MET A 8 -7.04 -9.04 -9.74
N THR A 9 -7.20 -9.20 -11.05
CA THR A 9 -8.33 -9.94 -11.62
C THR A 9 -8.21 -11.43 -11.28
N MET A 10 -9.27 -12.00 -10.70
CA MET A 10 -9.42 -13.41 -10.35
C MET A 10 -10.38 -14.05 -11.36
N THR A 11 -9.89 -15.07 -12.07
CA THR A 11 -10.58 -15.70 -13.21
C THR A 11 -10.80 -17.19 -13.05
N LYS A 12 -9.90 -17.89 -12.35
CA LYS A 12 -10.02 -19.32 -12.03
C LYS A 12 -10.13 -19.53 -10.51
N PRO A 13 -10.72 -20.63 -10.04
CA PRO A 13 -10.88 -20.91 -8.60
C PRO A 13 -9.57 -20.79 -7.81
N ASP A 14 -8.45 -21.23 -8.39
CA ASP A 14 -7.12 -21.15 -7.75
C ASP A 14 -6.62 -19.72 -7.53
N ASP A 15 -7.18 -18.73 -8.23
CA ASP A 15 -6.84 -17.32 -8.01
C ASP A 15 -7.48 -16.80 -6.71
N PHE A 16 -8.54 -17.43 -6.23
CA PHE A 16 -9.27 -17.03 -5.03
C PHE A 16 -8.65 -17.62 -3.77
N ALA A 17 -8.81 -16.90 -2.65
CA ALA A 17 -8.41 -17.37 -1.33
C ALA A 17 -8.91 -18.80 -1.07
N ASN A 18 -7.99 -19.74 -0.80
CA ASN A 18 -8.29 -21.15 -0.54
C ASN A 18 -9.15 -21.84 -1.62
N GLY A 19 -9.16 -21.35 -2.87
CA GLY A 19 -10.01 -21.89 -3.92
C GLY A 19 -11.49 -21.47 -3.83
N ASP A 20 -11.84 -20.58 -2.90
CA ASP A 20 -13.22 -20.14 -2.69
C ASP A 20 -13.61 -19.01 -3.65
N THR A 21 -14.34 -19.36 -4.71
CA THR A 21 -14.85 -18.41 -5.72
C THR A 21 -15.76 -17.31 -5.16
N HIS A 22 -16.22 -17.42 -3.91
CA HIS A 22 -16.99 -16.37 -3.22
C HIS A 22 -16.10 -15.36 -2.48
N SER A 23 -14.79 -15.60 -2.40
CA SER A 23 -13.85 -14.70 -1.74
C SER A 23 -13.63 -13.41 -2.53
N ASN A 24 -13.58 -12.29 -1.82
CA ASN A 24 -13.18 -10.99 -2.37
C ASN A 24 -11.65 -10.81 -2.44
N TYR A 25 -10.88 -11.82 -2.05
CA TYR A 25 -9.44 -11.78 -1.92
C TYR A 25 -8.77 -12.86 -2.76
N CYS A 26 -7.67 -12.52 -3.42
CA CYS A 26 -6.88 -13.49 -4.17
C CYS A 26 -6.01 -14.35 -3.22
N VAL A 27 -5.57 -15.51 -3.72
CA VAL A 27 -4.73 -16.47 -2.99
C VAL A 27 -3.48 -15.81 -2.38
N TYR A 28 -2.88 -14.85 -3.09
CA TYR A 28 -1.68 -14.14 -2.65
C TYR A 28 -1.94 -13.14 -1.52
N CYS A 29 -3.13 -12.53 -1.48
CA CYS A 29 -3.52 -11.57 -0.45
C CYS A 29 -4.15 -12.26 0.77
N ALA A 30 -4.72 -13.44 0.58
CA ALA A 30 -5.30 -14.24 1.65
C ALA A 30 -4.25 -15.01 2.46
N SER A 31 -3.14 -15.40 1.84
CA SER A 31 -2.14 -16.30 2.44
C SER A 31 -1.35 -15.71 3.59
N GLU A 32 -1.25 -14.39 3.74
CA GLU A 32 -0.42 -13.82 4.80
C GLU A 32 -0.97 -12.47 5.19
N GLN A 33 -1.10 -12.22 6.51
CA GLN A 33 -0.74 -11.03 7.32
C GLN A 33 -0.55 -9.62 6.67
N LYS A 34 -0.93 -9.42 5.41
CA LYS A 34 -0.82 -8.22 4.58
C LYS A 34 -2.08 -7.37 4.62
N ILE A 35 -3.11 -7.81 5.34
CA ILE A 35 -4.09 -6.91 5.91
C ILE A 35 -3.36 -6.18 7.05
N LYS A 36 -2.54 -5.19 6.67
CA LYS A 36 -2.03 -4.21 7.64
C LYS A 36 -3.27 -3.60 8.29
N SER A 37 -3.52 -3.95 9.55
CA SER A 37 -4.49 -3.27 10.41
C SER A 37 -4.31 -1.77 10.20
N GLY A 38 -5.40 -1.05 9.93
CA GLY A 38 -5.39 0.35 9.45
C GLY A 38 -4.53 1.33 10.26
N GLY A 39 -4.10 0.96 11.48
CA GLY A 39 -3.09 1.68 12.25
C GLY A 39 -1.71 1.78 11.57
N THR A 40 -1.24 0.73 10.89
CA THR A 40 0.12 0.71 10.28
C THR A 40 0.23 1.48 8.95
N VAL A 41 -0.89 1.69 8.26
CA VAL A 41 -0.94 2.51 7.03
C VAL A 41 -0.81 3.99 7.36
N ARG A 42 -1.45 4.47 8.45
CA ARG A 42 -1.32 5.87 8.90
C ARG A 42 0.12 6.21 9.28
N GLU A 43 0.79 5.33 10.02
CA GLU A 43 2.19 5.56 10.39
C GLU A 43 3.13 5.61 9.19
N SER A 44 2.93 4.74 8.20
CA SER A 44 3.74 4.74 6.97
C SER A 44 3.57 6.04 6.17
N ILE A 45 2.36 6.61 6.15
CA ILE A 45 2.08 7.90 5.50
C ILE A 45 2.72 9.05 6.28
N ILE A 46 2.63 9.06 7.61
CA ILE A 46 3.26 10.10 8.46
C ILE A 46 4.78 10.10 8.24
N GLN A 47 5.41 8.92 8.27
CA GLN A 47 6.85 8.79 8.03
C GLN A 47 7.25 9.27 6.63
N PHE A 48 6.49 8.89 5.58
CA PHE A 48 6.74 9.37 4.22
C PHE A 48 6.71 10.90 4.11
N TRP A 49 5.73 11.56 4.75
CA TRP A 49 5.62 13.02 4.73
C TRP A 49 6.71 13.72 5.55
N LEU A 50 7.11 13.18 6.70
CA LEU A 50 8.20 13.73 7.51
C LEU A 50 9.54 13.65 6.79
N SER A 51 9.89 12.51 6.19
CA SER A 51 11.11 12.38 5.41
C SER A 51 11.15 13.33 4.22
N ARG A 52 9.98 13.63 3.63
CA ARG A 52 9.88 14.62 2.55
C ARG A 52 10.01 16.06 3.07
N TYR A 53 9.47 16.38 4.23
CA TYR A 53 9.62 17.70 4.85
C TYR A 53 11.09 18.00 5.22
N GLU A 54 11.80 17.04 5.81
CA GLU A 54 13.24 17.18 6.08
C GLU A 54 14.07 17.32 4.80
N SER A 55 13.69 16.65 3.70
CA SER A 55 14.35 16.85 2.41
C SER A 55 14.14 18.23 1.79
N VAL A 56 13.06 18.93 2.19
CA VAL A 56 12.72 20.27 1.71
C VAL A 56 13.36 21.36 2.58
N SER A 57 13.42 21.20 3.90
CA SER A 57 14.04 22.23 4.77
C SER A 57 15.56 22.31 4.64
N ASN A 58 16.22 21.26 4.16
CA ASN A 58 17.67 21.28 3.90
C ASN A 58 18.04 21.99 2.58
N HIS A 59 17.07 22.54 1.84
CA HIS A 59 17.30 23.25 0.57
C HIS A 59 17.01 24.76 0.65
N GLU A 60 16.89 25.32 1.85
CA GLU A 60 16.76 26.76 2.08
C GLU A 60 18.06 27.30 2.72
N SER A 61 19.13 27.32 1.93
CA SER A 61 20.30 28.17 2.23
C SER A 61 21.23 28.34 1.03
N GLU A 62 20.73 28.82 -0.13
CA GLU A 62 21.56 29.65 -1.03
C GLU A 62 20.71 30.76 -1.71
N PRO A 63 21.22 32.00 -1.81
CA PRO A 63 20.43 33.19 -2.14
C PRO A 63 20.21 33.36 -3.65
N ILE A 64 18.99 33.74 -4.06
CA ILE A 64 18.72 34.24 -5.42
C ILE A 64 19.14 35.71 -5.45
N SER A 65 20.29 35.97 -6.08
CA SER A 65 20.77 37.30 -6.42
C SER A 65 20.19 37.70 -7.78
N THR A 66 19.36 38.75 -7.82
CA THR A 66 19.25 39.73 -8.92
C THR A 66 18.58 40.98 -8.37
#